data_AF-A0A3B9H054-F1
#
_entry.id   AF-A0A3B9H054-F1
#
_cell.length_a   1.000
_cell.length_b   1.000
_cell.length_c   1.000
_cell.angle_alpha   90.00
_cell.angle_beta   90.00
_cell.angle_gamma   90.00
#
_symmetry.space_group_name_H-M   'P 1'
#
loop_
_entity.id
_entity.type
_entity.pdbx_description
1 polymer ?
#
loop_
_entity_poly.entity_id
_entity_poly.type
_entity_poly.pdbx_seq_one_letter_code
_entity_poly.pdbx_strand_id
1 'polypeptide(L)'
;MDDMRITEILTAAVSDGLLSEPASLSELFRGAGRQRRPLTPESLKATTAAYSAAALVSVSQLASAEILERFGDAPLNADLAEALAAGLPQDVLEEALRQPGGFQRTADALRAAAVSAAAPAPAVFQPETLDPVLEQLLVESMHEGAEVILTHEVMPAAGTTARIVDVAMAVGPDGIEADYLCEALQAAVEEMTDGAIIIAGLSAAVMSLGIDYASPEGSSVAAALCSLVRSGATGAAFTASQAKTLGLEPRKASGKRACSVLLLPVADLGAFLPDCESHGTAPLATVLAYGDESPTLSRAGRLGIAHHAPERLPMALERIAESGESDLDRALGLDRLRDRGFTDVALDKVSRALGEGLPLNAAFSRWVLGDEIISTDLKLAPEEFDADGGGLLSAIGFSRKDIQTAETTISGEYGDATADIMADCGLQVGASPEAEIEFATACAKALGGNVVVSVDGRGGLDMAETALAAG
;
A
#
# COMPACT_ATOMS: atom_id res chain seq x y z
N MET A 1 6.67 -33.37 -8.81
CA MET A 1 7.03 -33.29 -10.24
C MET A 1 8.50 -33.67 -10.39
N ASP A 2 9.07 -33.74 -11.60
CA ASP A 2 10.55 -33.81 -11.75
C ASP A 2 11.13 -32.40 -11.60
N ASP A 3 12.35 -32.27 -11.07
CA ASP A 3 12.95 -31.00 -10.65
C ASP A 3 13.03 -29.99 -11.79
N MET A 4 13.37 -30.45 -13.00
CA MET A 4 13.42 -29.59 -14.19
C MET A 4 12.07 -28.94 -14.51
N ARG A 5 10.97 -29.71 -14.39
CA ARG A 5 9.62 -29.20 -14.64
C ARG A 5 9.19 -28.21 -13.56
N ILE A 6 9.57 -28.44 -12.30
CA ILE A 6 9.30 -27.50 -11.19
C ILE A 6 9.98 -26.16 -11.50
N THR A 7 11.26 -26.17 -11.87
CA THR A 7 12.01 -24.95 -12.20
C THR A 7 11.40 -24.21 -13.38
N GLU A 8 10.99 -24.90 -14.44
CA GLU A 8 10.33 -24.27 -15.61
C GLU A 8 9.01 -23.58 -15.23
N ILE A 9 8.15 -24.26 -14.46
CA ILE A 9 6.87 -23.70 -13.99
C ILE A 9 7.11 -22.47 -13.11
N LEU A 10 8.05 -22.54 -12.16
CA LEU A 10 8.34 -21.43 -11.26
C LEU A 10 8.95 -20.24 -11.98
N THR A 11 9.85 -20.48 -12.95
CA THR A 11 10.44 -19.40 -13.75
C THR A 11 9.36 -18.66 -14.54
N ALA A 12 8.42 -19.39 -15.15
CA ALA A 12 7.29 -18.78 -15.84
C ALA A 12 6.37 -18.01 -14.87
N ALA A 13 5.97 -18.64 -13.76
CA ALA A 13 5.08 -18.01 -12.79
C ALA A 13 5.66 -16.75 -12.14
N VAL A 14 6.98 -16.71 -11.90
CA VAL A 14 7.65 -15.50 -11.40
C VAL A 14 7.75 -14.45 -12.51
N SER A 15 8.09 -14.84 -13.73
CA SER A 15 8.18 -13.91 -14.88
C SER A 15 6.83 -13.29 -15.22
N ASP A 16 5.74 -14.02 -15.03
CA ASP A 16 4.37 -13.56 -15.28
C ASP A 16 3.80 -12.75 -14.11
N GLY A 17 4.53 -12.58 -13.01
CA GLY A 17 4.04 -11.90 -11.80
C GLY A 17 2.99 -12.69 -11.00
N LEU A 18 2.74 -13.96 -11.35
CA LEU A 18 1.83 -14.83 -10.59
C LEU A 18 2.38 -15.17 -9.21
N LEU A 19 3.70 -15.41 -9.11
CA LEU A 19 4.37 -15.76 -7.86
C LEU A 19 5.54 -14.80 -7.59
N SER A 20 5.72 -14.41 -6.33
CA SER A 20 6.96 -13.77 -5.91
C SER A 20 8.12 -14.78 -5.88
N GLU A 21 9.35 -14.28 -5.89
CA GLU A 21 10.50 -15.04 -5.39
C GLU A 21 10.30 -15.46 -3.93
N PRO A 22 10.97 -16.53 -3.45
CA PRO A 22 10.79 -17.01 -2.08
C PRO A 22 11.48 -16.05 -1.10
N ALA A 23 10.79 -15.73 -0.02
CA ALA A 23 11.26 -14.85 1.05
C ALA A 23 10.98 -15.46 2.44
N SER A 24 11.61 -14.93 3.49
CA SER A 24 11.21 -15.28 4.86
C SER A 24 9.92 -14.57 5.23
N LEU A 25 9.10 -15.21 6.04
CA LEU A 25 7.82 -14.62 6.46
C LEU A 25 7.99 -13.32 7.24
N SER A 26 9.13 -13.10 7.93
CA SER A 26 9.43 -11.82 8.59
C SER A 26 9.78 -10.67 7.63
N GLU A 27 10.22 -10.97 6.41
CA GLU A 27 10.38 -9.95 5.35
C GLU A 27 9.02 -9.53 4.80
N LEU A 28 8.09 -10.49 4.67
CA LEU A 28 6.76 -10.25 4.13
C LEU A 28 5.79 -9.68 5.16
N PHE A 29 5.87 -10.10 6.43
CA PHE A 29 4.94 -9.71 7.48
C PHE A 29 5.68 -9.49 8.80
N ARG A 30 5.75 -8.23 9.25
CA ARG A 30 6.53 -7.82 10.45
C ARG A 30 6.04 -8.47 11.75
N GLY A 31 4.80 -8.96 11.77
CA GLY A 31 4.22 -9.72 12.89
C GLY A 31 4.75 -11.15 13.04
N ALA A 32 5.45 -11.68 12.03
CA ALA A 32 5.93 -13.07 12.04
C ALA A 32 6.89 -13.35 13.21
N GLY A 33 6.68 -14.47 13.89
CA GLY A 33 7.48 -14.92 15.05
C GLY A 33 7.33 -14.06 16.31
N ARG A 34 6.49 -13.03 16.29
CA ARG A 34 6.29 -12.14 17.46
C ARG A 34 5.48 -12.86 18.54
N GLN A 35 5.90 -12.67 19.78
CA GLN A 35 5.21 -13.24 20.93
C GLN A 35 3.96 -12.43 21.26
N ARG A 36 2.79 -13.08 21.21
CA ARG A 36 1.53 -12.52 21.70
C ARG A 36 1.56 -12.30 23.22
N ARG A 37 1.03 -11.17 23.67
CA ARG A 37 0.96 -10.78 25.09
C ARG A 37 -0.46 -10.37 25.48
N PRO A 38 -0.84 -10.38 26.76
CA PRO A 38 -2.13 -9.83 27.18
C PRO A 38 -2.25 -8.35 26.80
N LEU A 39 -3.41 -7.95 26.30
CA LEU A 39 -3.73 -6.54 26.06
C LEU A 39 -4.10 -5.88 27.40
N THR A 40 -3.19 -5.08 27.97
CA THR A 40 -3.43 -4.29 29.19
C THR A 40 -3.09 -2.80 28.98
N PRO A 41 -3.64 -1.89 29.79
CA PRO A 41 -3.27 -0.47 29.74
C PRO A 41 -1.77 -0.22 29.87
N GLU A 42 -1.07 -0.97 30.72
CA GLU A 42 0.38 -0.87 30.89
C GLU A 42 1.13 -1.32 29.64
N SER A 43 0.68 -2.41 29.00
CA SER A 43 1.30 -2.94 27.79
C SER A 43 1.15 -1.99 26.59
N LEU A 44 0.00 -1.31 26.48
CA LEU A 44 -0.24 -0.27 25.47
C LEU A 44 0.62 0.96 25.75
N LYS A 45 0.60 1.50 26.97
CA LYS A 45 1.46 2.65 27.34
C LYS A 45 2.94 2.39 27.09
N ALA A 46 3.41 1.17 27.35
CA ALA A 46 4.79 0.77 27.05
C ALA A 46 5.06 0.75 25.54
N THR A 47 4.08 0.33 24.74
CA THR A 47 4.15 0.36 23.27
C THR A 47 4.18 1.80 22.77
N THR A 48 3.24 2.64 23.21
CA THR A 48 3.18 4.08 22.90
C THR A 48 4.51 4.75 23.22
N ALA A 49 5.05 4.53 24.42
CA ALA A 49 6.31 5.12 24.83
C ALA A 49 7.50 4.67 23.96
N ALA A 50 7.52 3.41 23.51
CA ALA A 50 8.58 2.90 22.64
C ALA A 50 8.51 3.53 21.24
N TYR A 51 7.32 3.67 20.66
CA TYR A 51 7.12 4.33 19.37
C TYR A 51 7.39 5.82 19.43
N SER A 52 6.88 6.50 20.46
CA SER A 52 7.14 7.92 20.68
C SER A 52 8.63 8.20 20.86
N ALA A 53 9.36 7.36 21.61
CA ALA A 53 10.81 7.49 21.73
C ALA A 53 11.55 7.31 20.40
N ALA A 54 11.14 6.35 19.57
CA ALA A 54 11.72 6.13 18.24
C ALA A 54 11.44 7.32 17.30
N ALA A 55 10.21 7.82 17.30
CA ALA A 55 9.81 9.00 16.54
C ALA A 55 10.62 10.24 16.95
N LEU A 56 10.80 10.47 18.25
CA LEU A 56 11.61 11.58 18.77
C LEU A 56 13.07 11.49 18.31
N VAL A 57 13.65 10.30 18.22
CA VAL A 57 15.01 10.11 17.68
C VAL A 57 15.07 10.53 16.22
N SER A 58 14.13 10.07 15.39
CA SER A 58 14.09 10.43 13.96
C SER A 58 13.88 11.94 13.75
N VAL A 59 12.94 12.56 14.47
CA VAL A 59 12.71 14.01 14.44
C VAL A 59 13.95 14.79 14.90
N SER A 60 14.61 14.34 15.97
CA SER A 60 15.84 14.97 16.47
C SER A 60 16.99 14.90 15.45
N GLN A 61 17.12 13.78 14.74
CA GLN A 61 18.11 13.62 13.67
C GLN A 61 17.81 14.56 12.49
N LEU A 62 16.56 14.66 12.05
CA LEU A 62 16.15 15.56 10.97
C LEU A 62 16.35 17.04 11.34
N ALA A 63 15.94 17.44 12.54
CA ALA A 63 16.15 18.81 13.03
C ALA A 63 17.64 19.15 13.15
N SER A 64 18.46 18.20 13.62
CA SER A 64 19.91 18.39 13.68
C SER A 64 20.51 18.54 12.27
N ALA A 65 20.06 17.74 11.30
CA ALA A 65 20.49 17.86 9.91
C ALA A 65 20.16 19.26 9.34
N GLU A 66 18.93 19.73 9.54
CA GLU A 66 18.49 21.06 9.08
C GLU A 66 19.33 22.20 9.68
N ILE A 67 19.65 22.13 10.98
CA ILE A 67 20.54 23.13 11.61
C ILE A 67 21.93 23.10 10.98
N LEU A 68 22.48 21.91 10.72
CA LEU A 68 23.83 21.76 10.16
C LEU A 68 23.96 22.33 8.74
N GLU A 69 22.93 22.25 7.92
CA GLU A 69 22.93 22.74 6.53
C GLU A 69 22.96 24.26 6.43
N ARG A 70 22.62 24.96 7.50
CA ARG A 70 22.72 26.43 7.55
C ARG A 70 24.18 26.89 7.60
N PHE A 71 25.14 25.99 7.84
CA PHE A 71 26.56 26.30 7.87
C PHE A 71 27.21 26.17 6.48
N GLY A 72 28.03 27.16 6.12
CA GLY A 72 29.00 27.03 5.02
C GLY A 72 30.30 26.36 5.46
N ASP A 73 31.30 26.34 4.57
CA ASP A 73 32.59 25.67 4.80
C ASP A 73 33.40 26.21 6.00
N ALA A 74 33.09 27.42 6.48
CA ALA A 74 33.81 28.09 7.57
C ALA A 74 32.86 28.91 8.46
N PRO A 75 32.07 28.27 9.35
CA PRO A 75 31.15 28.98 10.23
C PRO A 75 31.89 29.77 11.31
N LEU A 76 31.30 30.87 11.76
CA LEU A 76 31.82 31.66 12.86
C LEU A 76 31.49 31.02 14.20
N ASN A 77 32.29 31.29 15.23
CA ASN A 77 32.00 30.81 16.59
C ASN A 77 30.62 31.27 17.11
N ALA A 78 30.11 32.40 16.62
CA ALA A 78 28.77 32.89 16.96
C ALA A 78 27.68 31.97 16.40
N ASP A 79 27.83 31.54 15.13
CA ASP A 79 26.89 30.64 14.46
C ASP A 79 26.88 29.26 15.15
N LEU A 80 28.06 28.77 15.57
CA LEU A 80 28.18 27.53 16.33
C LEU A 80 27.48 27.62 17.69
N ALA A 81 27.63 28.75 18.39
CA ALA A 81 26.97 28.97 19.67
C ALA A 81 25.44 29.09 19.51
N GLU A 82 24.97 29.70 18.42
CA GLU A 82 23.55 29.79 18.09
C GLU A 82 22.95 28.41 17.79
N ALA A 83 23.65 27.55 17.05
CA ALA A 83 23.18 26.20 16.78
C ALA A 83 23.06 25.34 18.04
N LEU A 84 24.04 25.42 18.96
CA LEU A 84 23.93 24.77 20.28
C LEU A 84 22.73 25.31 21.06
N ALA A 85 22.49 26.62 21.03
CA ALA A 85 21.33 27.24 21.67
C ALA A 85 20.00 26.84 21.00
N ALA A 86 20.02 26.55 19.70
CA ALA A 86 18.89 26.03 18.93
C ALA A 86 18.65 24.52 19.14
N GLY A 87 19.47 23.85 19.95
CA GLY A 87 19.28 22.45 20.34
C GLY A 87 20.11 21.44 19.54
N LEU A 88 21.07 21.87 18.72
CA LEU A 88 22.02 20.96 18.08
C LEU A 88 22.85 20.24 19.17
N PRO A 89 22.88 18.89 19.19
CA PRO A 89 23.71 18.17 20.13
C PRO A 89 25.20 18.48 19.95
N GLN A 90 25.92 18.70 21.06
CA GLN A 90 27.34 19.07 21.01
C GLN A 90 28.21 18.01 20.33
N ASP A 91 27.92 16.73 20.57
CA ASP A 91 28.59 15.59 19.96
C ASP A 91 28.39 15.54 18.44
N VAL A 92 27.19 15.85 17.95
CA VAL A 92 26.90 15.98 16.51
C VAL A 92 27.71 17.12 15.90
N LEU A 93 27.79 18.27 16.58
CA LEU A 93 28.58 19.40 16.12
C LEU A 93 30.08 19.09 16.08
N GLU A 94 30.61 18.42 17.11
CA GLU A 94 31.99 17.98 17.18
C GLU A 94 32.32 16.93 16.10
N GLU A 95 31.37 16.07 15.75
CA GLU A 95 31.50 15.13 14.64
C GLU A 95 31.60 15.86 13.30
N ALA A 96 30.70 16.81 13.05
CA ALA A 96 30.68 17.60 11.82
C ALA A 96 31.98 18.39 11.61
N LEU A 97 32.57 18.94 12.67
CA LEU A 97 33.86 19.63 12.62
C LEU A 97 35.05 18.70 12.33
N ARG A 98 34.92 17.40 12.62
CA ARG A 98 36.02 16.43 12.52
C ARG A 98 36.02 15.66 11.21
N GLN A 99 34.85 15.41 10.61
CA GLN A 99 34.72 14.54 9.45
C GLN A 99 35.14 15.21 8.13
N PRO A 100 35.81 14.47 7.21
CA PRO A 100 35.97 14.90 5.83
C PRO A 100 34.61 15.06 5.14
N GLY A 101 34.28 16.27 4.68
CA GLY A 101 32.96 16.63 4.14
C GLY A 101 32.11 17.49 5.08
N GLY A 102 32.59 17.75 6.30
CA GLY A 102 32.07 18.79 7.19
C GLY A 102 30.59 18.64 7.55
N PHE A 103 29.94 19.78 7.76
CA PHE A 103 28.53 19.88 8.16
C PHE A 103 27.57 19.23 7.18
N GLN A 104 27.76 19.42 5.87
CA GLN A 104 26.84 18.87 4.85
C GLN A 104 26.81 17.35 4.89
N ARG A 105 27.98 16.70 4.92
CA ARG A 105 28.04 15.23 4.98
C ARG A 105 27.41 14.69 6.26
N THR A 106 27.59 15.37 7.39
CA THR A 106 26.96 14.96 8.65
C THR A 106 25.45 15.15 8.59
N ALA A 107 24.94 16.22 7.97
CA ALA A 107 23.52 16.41 7.73
C ALA A 107 22.93 15.30 6.85
N ASP A 108 23.59 14.96 5.74
CA ASP A 108 23.17 13.87 4.85
C ASP A 108 23.12 12.52 5.59
N ALA A 109 24.14 12.25 6.43
CA ALA A 109 24.19 11.04 7.25
C ALA A 109 23.07 10.98 8.29
N LEU A 110 22.72 12.11 8.92
CA LEU A 110 21.61 12.20 9.87
C LEU A 110 20.26 11.99 9.18
N ARG A 111 20.06 12.53 7.97
CA ARG A 111 18.85 12.25 7.19
C ARG A 111 18.76 10.79 6.79
N ALA A 112 19.85 10.22 6.28
CA ALA A 112 19.90 8.80 5.95
C ALA A 112 19.61 7.94 7.19
N ALA A 113 20.14 8.31 8.36
CA ALA A 113 19.85 7.63 9.63
C ALA A 113 18.36 7.77 10.02
N ALA A 114 17.76 8.94 9.86
CA ALA A 114 16.35 9.18 10.17
C ALA A 114 15.40 8.38 9.26
N VAL A 115 15.73 8.28 7.96
CA VAL A 115 14.98 7.49 6.97
C VAL A 115 15.18 5.99 7.17
N SER A 116 16.41 5.56 7.49
CA SER A 116 16.74 4.14 7.71
C SER A 116 16.45 3.65 9.13
N ALA A 117 15.97 4.53 10.02
CA ALA A 117 15.64 4.18 11.39
C ALA A 117 14.55 3.09 11.37
N ALA A 118 14.92 1.88 11.77
CA ALA A 118 13.98 0.77 11.80
C ALA A 118 12.82 1.12 12.75
N ALA A 119 11.60 1.18 12.22
CA ALA A 119 10.40 1.32 13.02
C ALA A 119 10.40 0.24 14.11
N PRO A 120 9.94 0.53 15.34
CA PRO A 120 9.80 -0.48 16.37
C PRO A 120 9.01 -1.69 15.85
N ALA A 121 9.37 -2.87 16.33
CA ALA A 121 8.68 -4.08 15.89
C ALA A 121 7.20 -4.06 16.33
N PRO A 122 6.29 -4.67 15.56
CA PRO A 122 4.87 -4.67 15.88
C PRO A 122 4.62 -5.26 17.27
N ALA A 123 3.65 -4.67 17.97
CA ALA A 123 3.15 -5.18 19.23
C ALA A 123 2.02 -6.16 18.94
N VAL A 124 2.16 -7.42 19.40
CA VAL A 124 1.14 -8.46 19.20
C VAL A 124 0.43 -8.71 20.51
N PHE A 125 -0.88 -8.48 20.53
CA PHE A 125 -1.71 -8.65 21.69
C PHE A 125 -2.82 -9.66 21.47
N GLN A 126 -3.17 -10.35 22.55
CA GLN A 126 -4.37 -11.15 22.66
C GLN A 126 -5.39 -10.37 23.51
N PRO A 127 -6.44 -9.80 22.89
CA PRO A 127 -7.49 -9.12 23.64
C PRO A 127 -8.35 -10.14 24.40
N GLU A 128 -8.75 -9.82 25.63
CA GLU A 128 -9.88 -10.52 26.30
C GLU A 128 -11.20 -9.77 26.03
N THR A 129 -11.13 -8.45 26.10
CA THR A 129 -12.18 -7.49 25.74
C THR A 129 -11.52 -6.24 25.18
N LEU A 130 -12.21 -5.51 24.30
CA LEU A 130 -11.91 -4.13 23.99
C LEU A 130 -12.90 -3.29 24.78
N ASP A 131 -12.41 -2.65 25.84
CA ASP A 131 -13.20 -1.69 26.60
C ASP A 131 -12.84 -0.27 26.16
N PRO A 132 -13.67 0.75 26.47
CA PRO A 132 -13.42 2.11 26.01
C PRO A 132 -12.06 2.70 26.44
N VAL A 133 -11.47 2.20 27.53
CA VAL A 133 -10.14 2.65 27.98
C VAL A 133 -9.05 2.04 27.11
N LEU A 134 -9.14 0.74 26.80
CA LEU A 134 -8.22 0.05 25.90
C LEU A 134 -8.32 0.60 24.47
N GLU A 135 -9.52 0.84 23.98
CA GLU A 135 -9.76 1.49 22.68
C GLU A 135 -9.07 2.85 22.60
N GLN A 136 -9.27 3.70 23.62
CA GLN A 136 -8.63 5.01 23.66
C GLN A 136 -7.09 4.88 23.62
N LEU A 137 -6.52 3.97 24.41
CA LEU A 137 -5.07 3.75 24.44
C LEU A 137 -4.52 3.14 23.15
N LEU A 138 -5.31 2.32 22.44
CA LEU A 138 -4.97 1.81 21.11
C LEU A 138 -4.91 2.96 20.11
N VAL A 139 -5.94 3.83 20.09
CA VAL A 139 -5.94 5.04 19.25
C VAL A 139 -4.74 5.92 19.56
N GLU A 140 -4.44 6.18 20.83
CA GLU A 140 -3.25 6.96 21.24
C GLU A 140 -1.95 6.31 20.74
N SER A 141 -1.84 4.98 20.82
CA SER A 141 -0.67 4.26 20.30
C SER A 141 -0.54 4.41 18.79
N MET A 142 -1.65 4.29 18.05
CA MET A 142 -1.67 4.44 16.59
C MET A 142 -1.31 5.86 16.15
N HIS A 143 -1.71 6.89 16.90
CA HIS A 143 -1.31 8.28 16.62
C HIS A 143 0.22 8.48 16.72
N GLU A 144 0.90 7.72 17.57
CA GLU A 144 2.37 7.70 17.67
C GLU A 144 3.02 6.81 16.60
N GLY A 145 2.25 6.28 15.64
CA GLY A 145 2.73 5.39 14.58
C GLY A 145 2.91 3.94 15.00
N ALA A 146 2.32 3.51 16.12
CA ALA A 146 2.44 2.13 16.57
C ALA A 146 1.73 1.14 15.65
N GLU A 147 2.45 0.12 15.20
CA GLU A 147 1.86 -1.05 14.56
C GLU A 147 1.43 -2.06 15.63
N VAL A 148 0.12 -2.32 15.70
CA VAL A 148 -0.50 -3.20 16.69
C VAL A 148 -1.28 -4.30 15.98
N ILE A 149 -1.03 -5.55 16.37
CA ILE A 149 -1.72 -6.73 15.85
C ILE A 149 -2.53 -7.34 16.99
N LEU A 150 -3.84 -7.44 16.82
CA LEU A 150 -4.75 -8.12 17.74
C LEU A 150 -5.06 -9.51 17.21
N THR A 151 -4.78 -10.55 17.98
CA THR A 151 -4.97 -11.93 17.51
C THR A 151 -5.08 -12.94 18.64
N HIS A 152 -5.93 -13.95 18.45
CA HIS A 152 -6.00 -15.15 19.28
C HIS A 152 -5.14 -16.30 18.75
N GLU A 153 -4.60 -16.17 17.53
CA GLU A 153 -3.77 -17.18 16.89
C GLU A 153 -2.30 -17.05 17.33
N VAL A 154 -1.51 -18.09 17.07
CA VAL A 154 -0.06 -18.04 17.27
C VAL A 154 0.54 -17.52 15.98
N MET A 155 1.41 -16.51 16.08
CA MET A 155 2.08 -15.99 14.90
C MET A 155 2.96 -17.06 14.26
N PRO A 156 2.90 -17.22 12.92
CA PRO A 156 3.74 -18.17 12.21
C PRO A 156 5.22 -17.83 12.41
N ALA A 157 6.10 -18.83 12.32
CA ALA A 157 7.52 -18.62 12.60
C ALA A 157 8.14 -17.60 11.61
N ALA A 158 9.00 -16.73 12.11
CA ALA A 158 9.65 -15.68 11.32
C ALA A 158 10.44 -16.24 10.12
N GLY A 159 11.15 -17.36 10.33
CA GLY A 159 11.95 -18.01 9.31
C GLY A 159 11.19 -18.98 8.39
N THR A 160 9.85 -19.02 8.45
CA THR A 160 9.07 -19.83 7.50
C THR A 160 9.29 -19.29 6.09
N THR A 161 9.72 -20.14 5.16
CA THR A 161 9.82 -19.79 3.74
C THR A 161 8.42 -19.53 3.19
N ALA A 162 8.26 -18.43 2.46
CA ALA A 162 6.98 -18.03 1.91
C ALA A 162 7.12 -17.49 0.49
N ARG A 163 6.05 -17.65 -0.30
CA ARG A 163 5.85 -16.97 -1.58
C ARG A 163 4.50 -16.25 -1.56
N ILE A 164 4.41 -15.13 -2.25
CA ILE A 164 3.16 -14.42 -2.49
C ILE A 164 2.59 -14.94 -3.81
N VAL A 165 1.27 -15.12 -3.88
CA VAL A 165 0.54 -15.39 -5.13
C VAL A 165 -0.39 -14.23 -5.45
N ASP A 166 -0.25 -13.64 -6.63
CA ASP A 166 -1.23 -12.70 -7.18
C ASP A 166 -2.32 -13.49 -7.92
N VAL A 167 -3.47 -13.67 -7.27
CA VAL A 167 -4.57 -14.44 -7.86
C VAL A 167 -5.15 -13.75 -9.10
N ALA A 168 -5.03 -12.43 -9.23
CA ALA A 168 -5.54 -11.70 -10.39
C ALA A 168 -4.77 -12.05 -11.66
N MET A 169 -3.49 -12.40 -11.55
CA MET A 169 -2.67 -12.82 -12.69
C MET A 169 -3.13 -14.15 -13.30
N ALA A 170 -3.89 -14.95 -12.57
CA ALA A 170 -4.53 -16.16 -13.10
C ALA A 170 -5.90 -15.89 -13.75
N VAL A 171 -6.41 -14.65 -13.80
CA VAL A 171 -7.68 -14.32 -14.45
C VAL A 171 -7.43 -13.76 -15.84
N GLY A 172 -7.92 -14.44 -16.87
CA GLY A 172 -7.83 -14.02 -18.26
C GLY A 172 -9.18 -13.62 -18.86
N PRO A 173 -9.24 -13.38 -20.20
CA PRO A 173 -10.48 -13.06 -20.91
C PRO A 173 -11.56 -14.15 -20.84
N ASP A 174 -11.16 -15.41 -20.62
CA ASP A 174 -12.07 -16.55 -20.51
C ASP A 174 -12.40 -16.94 -19.05
N GLY A 175 -12.00 -16.10 -18.09
CA GLY A 175 -12.16 -16.35 -16.65
C GLY A 175 -10.86 -16.85 -16.02
N ILE A 176 -10.97 -17.59 -14.91
CA ILE A 176 -9.81 -18.03 -14.14
C ILE A 176 -9.12 -19.27 -14.75
N GLU A 177 -7.81 -19.16 -14.98
CA GLU A 177 -6.92 -20.22 -15.42
C GLU A 177 -6.50 -21.12 -14.24
N ALA A 178 -7.48 -21.87 -13.72
CA ALA A 178 -7.34 -22.62 -12.47
C ALA A 178 -6.23 -23.69 -12.50
N ASP A 179 -5.97 -24.30 -13.66
CA ASP A 179 -4.92 -25.30 -13.80
C ASP A 179 -3.53 -24.67 -13.75
N TYR A 180 -3.33 -23.52 -14.41
CA TYR A 180 -2.09 -22.76 -14.33
C TYR A 180 -1.78 -22.34 -12.88
N LEU A 181 -2.76 -21.71 -12.21
CA LEU A 181 -2.64 -21.31 -10.82
C LEU A 181 -2.29 -22.50 -9.91
N CYS A 182 -2.99 -23.63 -10.06
CA CYS A 182 -2.77 -24.78 -9.19
C CYS A 182 -1.46 -25.52 -9.47
N GLU A 183 -1.02 -25.61 -10.74
CA GLU A 183 0.29 -26.20 -11.08
C GLU A 183 1.44 -25.33 -10.53
N ALA A 184 1.34 -24.00 -10.64
CA ALA A 184 2.32 -23.07 -10.08
C ALA A 184 2.40 -23.18 -8.54
N LEU A 185 1.26 -23.19 -7.85
CA LEU A 185 1.19 -23.37 -6.40
C LEU A 185 1.75 -24.73 -5.96
N GLN A 186 1.50 -25.79 -6.73
CA GLN A 186 2.06 -27.10 -6.43
C GLN A 186 3.58 -27.09 -6.56
N ALA A 187 4.11 -26.50 -7.64
CA ALA A 187 5.56 -26.38 -7.86
C ALA A 187 6.22 -25.55 -6.73
N ALA A 188 5.60 -24.45 -6.31
CA ALA A 188 6.07 -23.60 -5.23
C ALA A 188 6.18 -24.36 -3.90
N VAL A 189 5.15 -25.12 -3.56
CA VAL A 189 5.15 -25.90 -2.30
C VAL A 189 6.12 -27.08 -2.37
N GLU A 190 6.29 -27.71 -3.53
CA GLU A 190 7.30 -28.76 -3.72
C GLU A 190 8.73 -28.22 -3.56
N GLU A 191 9.02 -27.02 -4.07
CA GLU A 191 10.32 -26.35 -3.89
C GLU A 191 10.59 -25.96 -2.43
N MET A 192 9.61 -25.34 -1.76
CA MET A 192 9.78 -24.88 -0.38
C MET A 192 9.85 -26.04 0.63
N THR A 193 9.34 -27.23 0.30
CA THR A 193 9.19 -28.42 1.16
C THR A 193 8.19 -28.25 2.32
N ASP A 194 8.34 -27.19 3.11
CA ASP A 194 7.40 -26.69 4.12
C ASP A 194 7.42 -25.15 4.05
N GLY A 195 6.26 -24.50 4.08
CA GLY A 195 6.21 -23.06 3.86
C GLY A 195 4.81 -22.46 3.87
N ALA A 196 4.73 -21.18 3.53
CA ALA A 196 3.49 -20.44 3.46
C ALA A 196 3.25 -19.86 2.05
N ILE A 197 1.99 -19.87 1.62
CA ILE A 197 1.53 -19.09 0.48
C ILE A 197 0.74 -17.90 1.02
N ILE A 198 1.15 -16.68 0.68
CA ILE A 198 0.40 -15.47 1.00
C ILE A 198 -0.44 -15.08 -0.21
N ILE A 199 -1.75 -14.95 -0.03
CA ILE A 199 -2.66 -14.48 -1.09
C ILE A 199 -2.57 -12.96 -1.21
N ALA A 200 -2.31 -12.48 -2.42
CA ALA A 200 -2.46 -11.09 -2.85
C ALA A 200 -3.36 -11.03 -4.11
N GLY A 201 -3.68 -9.83 -4.58
CA GLY A 201 -4.45 -9.66 -5.80
C GLY A 201 -5.91 -10.11 -5.70
N LEU A 202 -6.44 -10.37 -4.50
CA LEU A 202 -7.74 -11.02 -4.34
C LEU A 202 -8.89 -10.11 -4.80
N SER A 203 -8.89 -8.86 -4.38
CA SER A 203 -9.90 -7.87 -4.80
C SER A 203 -9.77 -7.54 -6.29
N ALA A 204 -8.53 -7.46 -6.80
CA ALA A 204 -8.25 -7.32 -8.22
C ALA A 204 -8.75 -8.52 -9.03
N ALA A 205 -8.66 -9.74 -8.52
CA ALA A 205 -9.20 -10.94 -9.17
C ALA A 205 -10.73 -10.92 -9.22
N VAL A 206 -11.39 -10.50 -8.14
CA VAL A 206 -12.86 -10.33 -8.10
C VAL A 206 -13.31 -9.27 -9.11
N MET A 207 -12.65 -8.11 -9.14
CA MET A 207 -12.88 -7.08 -10.14
C MET A 207 -12.62 -7.61 -11.56
N SER A 208 -11.51 -8.34 -11.78
CA SER A 208 -11.16 -8.93 -13.08
C SER A 208 -12.21 -9.90 -13.59
N LEU A 209 -12.99 -10.54 -12.72
CA LEU A 209 -14.10 -11.43 -13.09
C LEU A 209 -15.41 -10.66 -13.40
N GLY A 210 -15.39 -9.33 -13.33
CA GLY A 210 -16.55 -8.47 -13.58
C GLY A 210 -17.56 -8.46 -12.43
N ILE A 211 -17.09 -8.67 -11.19
CA ILE A 211 -17.93 -8.85 -10.01
C ILE A 211 -17.65 -7.73 -9.02
N ASP A 212 -18.71 -7.13 -8.50
CA ASP A 212 -18.62 -6.08 -7.48
C ASP A 212 -18.10 -6.64 -6.15
N TYR A 213 -17.05 -6.01 -5.63
CA TYR A 213 -16.43 -6.37 -4.35
C TYR A 213 -17.44 -6.42 -3.20
N ALA A 214 -18.26 -5.37 -3.04
CA ALA A 214 -19.20 -5.21 -1.94
C ALA A 214 -20.50 -6.02 -2.10
N SER A 215 -20.57 -6.90 -3.11
CA SER A 215 -21.74 -7.75 -3.35
C SER A 215 -21.62 -9.09 -2.61
N PRO A 216 -22.76 -9.76 -2.29
CA PRO A 216 -22.73 -11.13 -1.76
C PRO A 216 -22.02 -12.12 -2.69
N GLU A 217 -22.06 -11.86 -4.00
CA GLU A 217 -21.33 -12.65 -4.99
C GLU A 217 -19.82 -12.41 -4.90
N GLY A 218 -19.38 -11.16 -4.72
CA GLY A 218 -17.98 -10.78 -4.51
C GLY A 218 -17.34 -11.55 -3.36
N SER A 219 -17.97 -11.53 -2.18
CA SER A 219 -17.50 -12.29 -1.00
C SER A 219 -17.50 -13.81 -1.24
N SER A 220 -18.50 -14.34 -1.96
CA SER A 220 -18.56 -15.77 -2.31
C SER A 220 -17.45 -16.19 -3.27
N VAL A 221 -17.15 -15.34 -4.27
CA VAL A 221 -16.09 -15.54 -5.26
C VAL A 221 -14.72 -15.45 -4.59
N ALA A 222 -14.48 -14.46 -3.74
CA ALA A 222 -13.25 -14.34 -2.96
C ALA A 222 -12.99 -15.59 -2.09
N ALA A 223 -14.02 -16.09 -1.41
CA ALA A 223 -13.94 -17.34 -0.65
C ALA A 223 -13.64 -18.55 -1.54
N ALA A 224 -14.20 -18.61 -2.74
CA ALA A 224 -13.91 -19.67 -3.71
C ALA A 224 -12.48 -19.58 -4.25
N LEU A 225 -11.97 -18.38 -4.53
CA LEU A 225 -10.58 -18.13 -4.94
C LEU A 225 -9.59 -18.56 -3.84
N CYS A 226 -9.82 -18.15 -2.59
CA CYS A 226 -9.07 -18.62 -1.43
C CYS A 226 -9.08 -20.16 -1.32
N SER A 227 -10.24 -20.78 -1.56
CA SER A 227 -10.38 -22.24 -1.55
C SER A 227 -9.61 -22.91 -2.70
N LEU A 228 -9.54 -22.28 -3.87
CA LEU A 228 -8.80 -22.76 -5.02
C LEU A 228 -7.29 -22.68 -4.75
N VAL A 229 -6.78 -21.55 -4.24
CA VAL A 229 -5.38 -21.41 -3.80
C VAL A 229 -5.05 -22.48 -2.75
N ARG A 230 -5.91 -22.66 -1.75
CA ARG A 230 -5.74 -23.69 -0.72
C ARG A 230 -5.71 -25.10 -1.32
N SER A 231 -6.56 -25.40 -2.30
CA SER A 231 -6.54 -26.68 -3.01
C SER A 231 -5.22 -26.87 -3.76
N GLY A 232 -4.78 -25.85 -4.49
CA GLY A 232 -3.52 -25.80 -5.23
C GLY A 232 -2.30 -26.02 -4.34
N ALA A 233 -2.20 -25.31 -3.22
CA ALA A 233 -1.04 -25.35 -2.31
C ALA A 233 -1.01 -26.57 -1.38
N THR A 234 -2.15 -26.94 -0.80
CA THR A 234 -2.18 -27.96 0.28
C THR A 234 -2.64 -29.34 -0.18
N GLY A 235 -3.29 -29.41 -1.34
CA GLY A 235 -3.95 -30.62 -1.84
C GLY A 235 -5.35 -30.83 -1.29
N ALA A 236 -5.92 -29.86 -0.57
CA ALA A 236 -7.31 -29.91 -0.13
C ALA A 236 -8.29 -30.07 -1.32
N ALA A 237 -9.45 -30.66 -1.07
CA ALA A 237 -10.50 -30.75 -2.09
C ALA A 237 -11.06 -29.37 -2.40
N PHE A 238 -11.36 -29.14 -3.68
CA PHE A 238 -12.15 -28.00 -4.15
C PHE A 238 -13.56 -28.50 -4.48
N THR A 239 -14.52 -28.13 -3.64
CA THR A 239 -15.86 -28.72 -3.65
C THR A 239 -16.68 -28.27 -4.87
N ALA A 240 -17.72 -29.04 -5.21
CA ALA A 240 -18.63 -28.69 -6.30
C ALA A 240 -19.33 -27.33 -6.11
N SER A 241 -19.60 -26.93 -4.86
CA SER A 241 -20.19 -25.61 -4.59
C SER A 241 -19.20 -24.48 -4.88
N GLN A 242 -17.94 -24.62 -4.45
CA GLN A 242 -16.90 -23.63 -4.72
C GLN A 242 -16.56 -23.56 -6.21
N ALA A 243 -16.49 -24.72 -6.87
CA ALA A 243 -16.22 -24.80 -8.29
C ALA A 243 -17.32 -24.16 -9.13
N LYS A 244 -18.59 -24.38 -8.76
CA LYS A 244 -19.73 -23.72 -9.39
C LYS A 244 -19.64 -22.18 -9.29
N THR A 245 -19.20 -21.64 -8.15
CA THR A 245 -19.03 -20.19 -7.97
C THR A 245 -18.06 -19.59 -8.99
N LEU A 246 -17.02 -20.34 -9.39
CA LEU A 246 -16.02 -19.86 -10.35
C LEU A 246 -16.24 -20.38 -11.79
N GLY A 247 -17.33 -21.11 -12.05
CA GLY A 247 -17.55 -21.74 -13.36
C GLY A 247 -16.56 -22.88 -13.69
N LEU A 248 -15.99 -23.52 -12.67
CA LEU A 248 -14.97 -24.55 -12.80
C LEU A 248 -15.49 -25.96 -12.49
N GLU A 249 -14.69 -26.97 -12.84
CA GLU A 249 -14.88 -28.34 -12.37
C GLU A 249 -14.30 -28.53 -10.96
N PRO A 250 -14.96 -29.34 -10.09
CA PRO A 250 -14.46 -29.62 -8.75
C PRO A 250 -13.17 -30.45 -8.78
N ARG A 251 -12.30 -30.21 -7.79
CA ARG A 251 -11.02 -30.93 -7.64
C ARG A 251 -11.11 -31.86 -6.43
N LYS A 252 -10.75 -33.13 -6.63
CA LYS A 252 -10.62 -34.08 -5.52
C LYS A 252 -9.41 -33.72 -4.66
N ALA A 253 -9.46 -34.07 -3.37
CA ALA A 253 -8.29 -33.98 -2.53
C ALA A 253 -7.14 -34.82 -3.11
N SER A 254 -5.93 -34.28 -3.04
CA SER A 254 -4.68 -34.93 -3.44
C SER A 254 -3.78 -35.15 -2.21
N GLY A 255 -2.52 -35.53 -2.42
CA GLY A 255 -1.57 -35.74 -1.32
C GLY A 255 -1.44 -34.48 -0.45
N LYS A 256 -1.58 -34.65 0.87
CA LYS A 256 -1.47 -33.55 1.83
C LYS A 256 -0.03 -33.01 1.82
N ARG A 257 0.10 -31.71 1.60
CA ARG A 257 1.37 -31.00 1.66
C ARG A 257 1.43 -30.13 2.91
N ALA A 258 2.62 -30.02 3.50
CA ALA A 258 2.85 -29.13 4.63
C ALA A 258 2.97 -27.71 4.08
N CYS A 259 1.85 -26.99 4.09
CA CYS A 259 1.82 -25.60 3.67
C CYS A 259 0.65 -24.89 4.34
N SER A 260 0.87 -23.68 4.85
CA SER A 260 -0.19 -22.77 5.27
C SER A 260 -0.55 -21.82 4.13
N VAL A 261 -1.82 -21.46 4.03
CA VAL A 261 -2.29 -20.42 3.10
C VAL A 261 -2.79 -19.28 3.95
N LEU A 262 -2.17 -18.12 3.79
CA LEU A 262 -2.34 -16.96 4.64
C LEU A 262 -2.82 -15.78 3.81
N LEU A 263 -3.54 -14.88 4.44
CA LEU A 263 -3.93 -13.61 3.84
C LEU A 263 -3.52 -12.53 4.85
N LEU A 264 -2.35 -11.94 4.60
CA LEU A 264 -1.65 -11.04 5.54
C LEU A 264 -1.40 -9.69 4.87
N PRO A 265 -1.30 -8.59 5.64
CA PRO A 265 -0.76 -7.35 5.12
C PRO A 265 0.72 -7.54 4.82
N VAL A 266 1.06 -7.52 3.53
CA VAL A 266 2.45 -7.66 3.08
C VAL A 266 3.15 -6.31 3.18
N ALA A 267 4.30 -6.28 3.85
CA ALA A 267 5.18 -5.12 3.89
C ALA A 267 5.81 -4.92 2.50
N ASP A 268 5.65 -3.72 1.93
CA ASP A 268 6.22 -3.33 0.64
C ASP A 268 5.90 -4.34 -0.49
N LEU A 269 4.60 -4.64 -0.67
CA LEU A 269 4.12 -5.60 -1.68
C LEU A 269 4.71 -5.33 -3.07
N GLY A 270 4.88 -4.06 -3.45
CA GLY A 270 5.46 -3.65 -4.74
C GLY A 270 6.92 -4.09 -4.93
N ALA A 271 7.69 -4.29 -3.86
CA ALA A 271 9.05 -4.85 -3.97
C ALA A 271 9.06 -6.35 -4.35
N PHE A 272 7.97 -7.06 -4.08
CA PHE A 272 7.84 -8.50 -4.35
C PHE A 272 6.99 -8.80 -5.59
N LEU A 273 5.94 -8.01 -5.81
CA LEU A 273 5.00 -8.10 -6.92
C LEU A 273 4.64 -6.68 -7.40
N PRO A 274 5.48 -6.06 -8.25
CA PRO A 274 5.33 -4.65 -8.66
C PRO A 274 3.99 -4.31 -9.32
N ASP A 275 3.41 -5.28 -10.03
CA ASP A 275 2.17 -5.10 -10.80
C ASP A 275 0.90 -5.51 -10.02
N CYS A 276 1.04 -5.92 -8.75
CA CYS A 276 -0.10 -6.39 -7.96
C CYS A 276 -1.03 -5.24 -7.57
N GLU A 277 -2.27 -5.29 -8.05
CA GLU A 277 -3.22 -4.16 -7.96
C GLU A 277 -3.99 -4.12 -6.63
N SER A 278 -3.93 -5.16 -5.80
CA SER A 278 -4.64 -5.18 -4.51
C SER A 278 -3.91 -5.98 -3.43
N HIS A 279 -4.06 -5.55 -2.18
CA HIS A 279 -3.37 -6.12 -1.03
C HIS A 279 -4.37 -6.65 0.00
N GLY A 280 -4.06 -7.83 0.56
CA GLY A 280 -4.88 -8.45 1.59
C GLY A 280 -6.35 -8.55 1.19
N THR A 281 -7.23 -8.13 2.09
CA THR A 281 -8.69 -8.10 1.89
C THR A 281 -9.20 -6.75 1.44
N ALA A 282 -8.36 -5.71 1.42
CA ALA A 282 -8.79 -4.35 1.19
C ALA A 282 -9.48 -4.23 -0.19
N PRO A 283 -10.51 -3.38 -0.33
CA PRO A 283 -11.11 -3.12 -1.63
C PRO A 283 -10.06 -2.56 -2.59
N LEU A 284 -10.31 -2.72 -3.89
CA LEU A 284 -9.43 -2.17 -4.92
C LEU A 284 -9.40 -0.64 -4.79
N ALA A 285 -8.23 -0.09 -4.45
CA ALA A 285 -8.07 1.34 -4.15
C ALA A 285 -8.23 2.21 -5.40
N THR A 286 -7.79 1.71 -6.56
CA THR A 286 -7.93 2.39 -7.85
C THR A 286 -7.99 1.38 -8.99
N VAL A 287 -8.64 1.77 -10.09
CA VAL A 287 -8.62 1.05 -11.37
C VAL A 287 -7.81 1.82 -12.43
N LEU A 288 -6.96 2.74 -11.98
CA LEU A 288 -6.02 3.43 -12.86
C LEU A 288 -4.65 2.78 -12.75
N ALA A 289 -4.02 2.59 -13.90
CA ALA A 289 -2.62 2.25 -14.04
C ALA A 289 -1.92 3.42 -14.74
N TYR A 290 -0.80 3.85 -14.17
CA TYR A 290 -0.11 5.05 -14.57
C TYR A 290 1.21 4.71 -15.27
N GLY A 291 1.43 5.33 -16.43
CA GLY A 291 2.64 5.17 -17.23
C GLY A 291 3.09 6.52 -17.81
N ASP A 292 4.07 6.49 -18.71
CA ASP A 292 4.79 7.68 -19.20
C ASP A 292 3.97 8.69 -20.04
N GLU A 293 2.66 8.51 -20.25
CA GLU A 293 1.84 9.41 -21.08
C GLU A 293 0.60 9.90 -20.34
N SER A 294 -0.42 9.05 -20.23
CA SER A 294 -1.72 9.35 -19.63
C SER A 294 -2.16 8.21 -18.72
N PRO A 295 -3.04 8.45 -17.73
CA PRO A 295 -3.68 7.38 -16.99
C PRO A 295 -4.34 6.39 -17.96
N THR A 296 -4.20 5.12 -17.64
CA THR A 296 -4.87 4.06 -18.37
C THR A 296 -5.70 3.22 -17.42
N LEU A 297 -6.69 2.50 -17.94
CA LEU A 297 -7.42 1.55 -17.11
C LEU A 297 -6.47 0.43 -16.69
N SER A 298 -6.51 0.06 -15.42
CA SER A 298 -5.72 -1.02 -14.84
C SER A 298 -6.13 -2.38 -15.44
N ARG A 299 -5.32 -3.42 -15.21
CA ARG A 299 -5.60 -4.76 -15.74
C ARG A 299 -6.91 -5.29 -15.18
N ALA A 300 -7.11 -5.22 -13.87
CA ALA A 300 -8.36 -5.63 -13.23
C ALA A 300 -9.56 -4.84 -13.74
N GLY A 301 -9.43 -3.51 -13.88
CA GLY A 301 -10.50 -2.68 -14.45
C GLY A 301 -10.86 -3.09 -15.88
N ARG A 302 -9.87 -3.34 -16.75
CA ARG A 302 -10.09 -3.75 -18.14
C ARG A 302 -10.81 -5.09 -18.24
N LEU A 303 -10.31 -6.09 -17.51
CA LEU A 303 -10.93 -7.42 -17.50
C LEU A 303 -12.33 -7.36 -16.89
N GLY A 304 -12.50 -6.60 -15.81
CA GLY A 304 -13.80 -6.43 -15.16
C GLY A 304 -14.86 -5.89 -16.09
N ILE A 305 -14.57 -4.78 -16.79
CA ILE A 305 -15.52 -4.24 -17.78
C ILE A 305 -15.70 -5.22 -18.95
N ALA A 306 -14.64 -5.89 -19.42
CA ALA A 306 -14.74 -6.87 -20.51
C ALA A 306 -15.66 -8.05 -20.15
N HIS A 307 -15.64 -8.52 -18.89
CA HIS A 307 -16.49 -9.60 -18.41
C HIS A 307 -17.92 -9.13 -18.10
N HIS A 308 -18.07 -7.93 -17.53
CA HIS A 308 -19.36 -7.42 -17.05
C HIS A 308 -20.18 -6.71 -18.14
N ALA A 309 -19.54 -5.80 -18.89
CA ALA A 309 -20.16 -4.94 -19.89
C ALA A 309 -19.19 -4.66 -21.06
N PRO A 310 -18.83 -5.69 -21.87
CA PRO A 310 -17.82 -5.57 -22.92
C PRO A 310 -18.13 -4.49 -23.96
N GLU A 311 -19.41 -4.20 -24.20
CA GLU A 311 -19.85 -3.14 -25.09
C GLU A 311 -19.52 -1.73 -24.59
N ARG A 312 -19.27 -1.57 -23.28
CA ARG A 312 -18.93 -0.29 -22.64
C ARG A 312 -17.43 -0.07 -22.53
N LEU A 313 -16.61 -1.11 -22.68
CA LEU A 313 -15.15 -1.02 -22.56
C LEU A 313 -14.52 0.04 -23.50
N PRO A 314 -14.89 0.15 -24.80
CA PRO A 314 -14.29 1.17 -25.66
C PRO A 314 -14.54 2.60 -25.15
N MET A 315 -15.75 2.87 -24.65
CA MET A 315 -16.14 4.16 -24.08
C MET A 315 -15.40 4.44 -22.77
N ALA A 316 -15.23 3.44 -21.91
CA ALA A 316 -14.47 3.59 -20.67
C ALA A 316 -12.99 3.89 -20.94
N LEU A 317 -12.37 3.20 -21.91
CA LEU A 317 -10.97 3.42 -22.29
C LEU A 317 -10.74 4.83 -22.84
N GLU A 318 -11.65 5.34 -23.67
CA GLU A 318 -11.59 6.70 -24.21
C GLU A 318 -11.70 7.74 -23.08
N ARG A 319 -12.71 7.61 -22.21
CA ARG A 319 -12.93 8.55 -21.10
C ARG A 319 -11.80 8.56 -20.07
N ILE A 320 -11.16 7.42 -19.81
CA ILE A 320 -10.01 7.36 -18.88
C ILE A 320 -8.76 8.00 -19.49
N ALA A 321 -8.52 7.81 -20.79
CA ALA A 321 -7.42 8.51 -21.46
C ALA A 321 -7.61 10.03 -21.41
N GLU A 322 -8.85 10.50 -21.46
CA GLU A 322 -9.22 11.93 -21.37
C GLU A 322 -9.26 12.47 -19.93
N SER A 323 -9.31 11.63 -18.90
CA SER A 323 -9.54 12.09 -17.51
C SER A 323 -8.31 12.73 -16.86
N GLY A 324 -7.09 12.50 -17.37
CA GLY A 324 -5.84 13.05 -16.82
C GLY A 324 -5.75 14.59 -16.83
N GLU A 325 -6.36 15.26 -17.81
CA GLU A 325 -6.48 16.73 -17.81
C GLU A 325 -7.60 17.24 -16.88
N SER A 326 -8.58 16.40 -16.56
CA SER A 326 -9.82 16.80 -15.87
C SER A 326 -9.67 16.94 -14.35
N ASP A 327 -8.74 16.20 -13.73
CA ASP A 327 -8.57 16.18 -12.27
C ASP A 327 -7.87 17.44 -11.76
N LEU A 328 -6.87 17.94 -12.50
CA LEU A 328 -6.21 19.21 -12.18
C LEU A 328 -7.16 20.41 -12.35
N ASP A 329 -7.98 20.39 -13.41
CA ASP A 329 -9.01 21.41 -13.63
C ASP A 329 -10.07 21.41 -12.53
N ARG A 330 -10.52 20.23 -12.09
CA ARG A 330 -11.45 20.09 -10.96
C ARG A 330 -10.84 20.57 -9.64
N ALA A 331 -9.58 20.21 -9.36
CA ALA A 331 -8.94 20.49 -8.09
C ALA A 331 -8.59 21.98 -7.90
N LEU A 332 -8.02 22.61 -8.94
CA LEU A 332 -7.47 23.97 -8.83
C LEU A 332 -7.98 24.92 -9.92
N GLY A 333 -8.56 24.42 -11.01
CA GLY A 333 -8.98 25.18 -12.19
C GLY A 333 -7.79 25.53 -13.08
N LEU A 334 -7.74 25.01 -14.31
CA LEU A 334 -6.66 25.29 -15.25
C LEU A 334 -6.58 26.79 -15.56
N ASP A 335 -7.73 27.45 -15.73
CA ASP A 335 -7.77 28.90 -15.94
C ASP A 335 -7.25 29.68 -14.71
N ARG A 336 -7.51 29.20 -13.50
CA ARG A 336 -7.00 29.83 -12.26
C ARG A 336 -5.49 29.69 -12.12
N LEU A 337 -4.93 28.58 -12.58
CA LEU A 337 -3.49 28.33 -12.63
C LEU A 337 -2.83 29.18 -13.73
N ARG A 338 -3.44 29.25 -14.92
CA ARG A 338 -2.99 30.13 -16.02
C ARG A 338 -2.98 31.60 -15.61
N ASP A 339 -4.04 32.06 -14.95
CA ASP A 339 -4.14 33.42 -14.38
C ASP A 339 -3.02 33.72 -13.36
N ARG A 340 -2.39 32.68 -12.80
CA ARG A 340 -1.29 32.75 -11.83
C ARG A 340 0.09 32.49 -12.43
N GLY A 341 0.19 32.42 -13.76
CA GLY A 341 1.46 32.34 -14.47
C GLY A 341 1.87 30.93 -14.90
N PHE A 342 1.05 29.90 -14.67
CA PHE A 342 1.32 28.59 -15.25
C PHE A 342 1.12 28.61 -16.76
N THR A 343 2.14 28.13 -17.48
CA THR A 343 2.09 27.88 -18.92
C THR A 343 1.50 26.50 -19.19
N ASP A 344 1.03 26.23 -20.43
CA ASP A 344 0.53 24.89 -20.77
C ASP A 344 1.61 23.81 -20.58
N VAL A 345 2.89 24.13 -20.81
CA VAL A 345 4.03 23.23 -20.52
C VAL A 345 4.15 22.91 -19.03
N ALA A 346 3.93 23.89 -18.16
CA ALA A 346 3.94 23.67 -16.71
C ALA A 346 2.74 22.84 -16.26
N LEU A 347 1.56 23.09 -16.82
CA LEU A 347 0.34 22.33 -16.55
C LEU A 347 0.50 20.87 -16.99
N ASP A 348 1.04 20.62 -18.17
CA ASP A 348 1.30 19.26 -18.66
C ASP A 348 2.22 18.47 -17.71
N LYS A 349 3.28 19.11 -17.19
CA LYS A 349 4.18 18.46 -16.22
C LYS A 349 3.47 18.11 -14.91
N VAL A 350 2.64 19.03 -14.39
CA VAL A 350 1.87 18.78 -13.17
C VAL A 350 0.85 17.68 -13.40
N SER A 351 0.06 17.77 -14.47
CA SER A 351 -0.94 16.76 -14.84
C SER A 351 -0.30 15.39 -15.02
N ARG A 352 0.90 15.33 -15.62
CA ARG A 352 1.67 14.09 -15.73
C ARG A 352 2.12 13.57 -14.37
N ALA A 353 2.68 14.40 -13.50
CA ALA A 353 3.12 13.96 -12.17
C ALA A 353 1.95 13.46 -11.31
N LEU A 354 0.82 14.17 -11.33
CA LEU A 354 -0.43 13.71 -10.71
C LEU A 354 -0.91 12.39 -11.34
N GLY A 355 -0.84 12.33 -12.66
CA GLY A 355 -1.01 11.11 -13.44
C GLY A 355 -0.07 10.02 -12.98
N GLU A 356 1.18 10.25 -12.62
CA GLU A 356 2.10 9.22 -12.12
C GLU A 356 1.80 8.81 -10.65
N GLY A 357 0.68 9.28 -10.08
CA GLY A 357 0.23 8.96 -8.73
C GLY A 357 0.90 9.79 -7.63
N LEU A 358 1.64 10.85 -8.00
CA LEU A 358 2.23 11.73 -7.00
C LEU A 358 1.11 12.53 -6.29
N PRO A 359 1.19 12.70 -4.96
CA PRO A 359 0.26 13.57 -4.25
C PRO A 359 0.41 15.01 -4.73
N LEU A 360 -0.64 15.83 -4.59
CA LEU A 360 -0.66 17.24 -5.04
C LEU A 360 0.61 18.00 -4.63
N ASN A 361 1.02 17.86 -3.37
CA ASN A 361 2.22 18.53 -2.86
C ASN A 361 3.50 18.17 -3.65
N ALA A 362 3.67 16.90 -4.03
CA ALA A 362 4.84 16.46 -4.79
C ALA A 362 4.75 16.87 -6.27
N ALA A 363 3.56 16.85 -6.87
CA ALA A 363 3.36 17.25 -8.25
C ALA A 363 3.67 18.74 -8.53
N PHE A 364 3.52 19.60 -7.52
CA PHE A 364 3.88 21.01 -7.58
C PHE A 364 5.29 21.33 -7.04
N SER A 365 6.10 20.32 -6.76
CA SER A 365 7.46 20.51 -6.27
C SER A 365 8.43 20.98 -7.36
N ARG A 366 9.57 21.52 -6.93
CA ARG A 366 10.70 21.87 -7.80
C ARG A 366 11.18 20.69 -8.65
N TRP A 367 11.15 19.47 -8.13
CA TRP A 367 11.60 18.29 -8.87
C TRP A 367 10.77 18.02 -10.12
N VAL A 368 9.47 18.32 -10.07
CA VAL A 368 8.56 18.13 -11.20
C VAL A 368 8.60 19.33 -12.15
N LEU A 369 8.41 20.53 -11.61
CA LEU A 369 8.32 21.75 -12.43
C LEU A 369 9.69 22.16 -13.01
N GLY A 370 10.74 22.06 -12.20
CA GLY A 370 12.08 22.50 -12.51
C GLY A 370 12.30 24.01 -12.31
N ASP A 371 13.56 24.38 -12.15
CA ASP A 371 14.00 25.73 -11.79
C ASP A 371 13.59 26.79 -12.82
N GLU A 372 13.60 26.42 -14.11
CA GLU A 372 13.25 27.35 -15.18
C GLU A 372 11.79 27.81 -15.08
N ILE A 373 10.84 26.89 -14.86
CA ILE A 373 9.42 27.23 -14.73
C ILE A 373 9.20 28.09 -13.47
N ILE A 374 9.78 27.71 -12.34
CA ILE A 374 9.57 28.43 -11.07
C ILE A 374 10.18 29.84 -11.13
N SER A 375 11.40 29.99 -11.65
CA SER A 375 12.08 31.28 -11.72
C SER A 375 11.62 32.16 -12.87
N THR A 376 11.28 31.57 -14.02
CA THR A 376 10.98 32.32 -15.25
C THR A 376 9.50 32.56 -15.43
N ASP A 377 8.65 31.56 -15.22
CA ASP A 377 7.21 31.70 -15.45
C ASP A 377 6.53 32.26 -14.19
N LEU A 378 6.83 31.66 -13.02
CA LEU A 378 6.20 32.04 -11.75
C LEU A 378 6.91 33.19 -11.02
N LYS A 379 8.15 33.52 -11.41
CA LYS A 379 8.98 34.58 -10.81
C LYS A 379 9.25 34.37 -9.31
N LEU A 380 9.45 33.12 -8.90
CA LEU A 380 9.76 32.73 -7.52
C LEU A 380 11.19 32.17 -7.40
N ALA A 381 11.68 32.00 -6.16
CA ALA A 381 12.98 31.37 -5.89
C ALA A 381 12.82 29.83 -5.88
N PRO A 382 13.43 29.08 -6.82
CA PRO A 382 13.25 27.62 -6.90
C PRO A 382 13.64 26.87 -5.62
N GLU A 383 14.67 27.36 -4.92
CA GLU A 383 15.25 26.70 -3.74
C GLU A 383 14.30 26.65 -2.53
N GLU A 384 13.19 27.40 -2.56
CA GLU A 384 12.18 27.41 -1.50
C GLU A 384 11.15 26.27 -1.64
N PHE A 385 11.16 25.51 -2.74
CA PHE A 385 10.09 24.55 -3.10
C PHE A 385 10.58 23.14 -3.43
N ASP A 386 11.68 22.68 -2.83
CA ASP A 386 12.26 21.36 -3.11
C ASP A 386 11.24 20.22 -2.94
N ALA A 387 10.55 20.12 -1.80
CA ALA A 387 9.47 19.14 -1.57
C ALA A 387 8.14 19.79 -1.14
N ASP A 388 8.06 21.13 -1.15
CA ASP A 388 6.93 21.90 -0.64
C ASP A 388 6.12 22.56 -1.78
N GLY A 389 5.46 21.74 -2.60
CA GLY A 389 4.54 22.23 -3.63
C GLY A 389 3.29 22.92 -3.05
N GLY A 390 2.88 22.60 -1.82
CA GLY A 390 1.85 23.34 -1.08
C GLY A 390 2.28 24.77 -0.75
N GLY A 391 3.56 24.95 -0.38
CA GLY A 391 4.21 26.24 -0.27
C GLY A 391 4.19 27.02 -1.59
N LEU A 392 4.47 26.35 -2.72
CA LEU A 392 4.42 26.97 -4.04
C LEU A 392 3.01 27.45 -4.40
N LEU A 393 2.00 26.59 -4.24
CA LEU A 393 0.60 26.93 -4.46
C LEU A 393 0.14 28.11 -3.59
N SER A 394 0.61 28.16 -2.34
CA SER A 394 0.35 29.29 -1.44
C SER A 394 1.02 30.58 -1.93
N ALA A 395 2.27 30.49 -2.41
CA ALA A 395 3.03 31.64 -2.91
C ALA A 395 2.38 32.28 -4.15
N ILE A 396 1.76 31.48 -5.01
CA ILE A 396 0.99 31.96 -6.17
C ILE A 396 -0.47 32.32 -5.85
N GLY A 397 -0.87 32.26 -4.58
CA GLY A 397 -2.13 32.81 -4.10
C GLY A 397 -3.33 31.84 -4.09
N PHE A 398 -3.10 30.54 -3.91
CA PHE A 398 -4.14 29.62 -3.44
C PHE A 398 -4.24 29.69 -1.90
N SER A 399 -5.45 29.57 -1.38
CA SER A 399 -5.65 29.54 0.07
C SER A 399 -5.30 28.17 0.65
N ARG A 400 -4.92 28.09 1.93
CA ARG A 400 -4.74 26.77 2.60
C ARG A 400 -5.97 25.88 2.48
N LYS A 401 -7.16 26.47 2.47
CA LYS A 401 -8.41 25.73 2.29
C LYS A 401 -8.52 25.18 0.87
N ASP A 402 -8.15 25.96 -0.14
CA ASP A 402 -8.17 25.53 -1.55
C ASP A 402 -7.17 24.38 -1.75
N ILE A 403 -5.98 24.50 -1.18
CA ILE A 403 -4.93 23.47 -1.25
C ILE A 403 -5.40 22.20 -0.56
N GLN A 404 -5.96 22.29 0.66
CA GLN A 404 -6.49 21.11 1.35
C GLN A 404 -7.62 20.44 0.55
N THR A 405 -8.54 21.22 -0.03
CA THR A 405 -9.60 20.68 -0.88
C THR A 405 -9.05 20.03 -2.15
N ALA A 406 -8.03 20.64 -2.78
CA ALA A 406 -7.36 20.07 -3.94
C ALA A 406 -6.59 18.79 -3.58
N GLU A 407 -5.92 18.75 -2.42
CA GLU A 407 -5.26 17.55 -1.90
C GLU A 407 -6.26 16.44 -1.71
N THR A 408 -7.40 16.71 -1.07
CA THR A 408 -8.49 15.74 -0.92
C THR A 408 -9.05 15.26 -2.27
N THR A 409 -9.16 16.16 -3.24
CA THR A 409 -9.64 15.85 -4.60
C THR A 409 -8.66 14.91 -5.32
N ILE A 410 -7.36 15.17 -5.19
CA ILE A 410 -6.30 14.40 -5.85
C ILE A 410 -5.95 13.11 -5.09
N SER A 411 -6.02 13.12 -3.76
CA SER A 411 -5.75 11.97 -2.89
C SER A 411 -6.88 10.94 -2.89
N GLY A 412 -7.87 11.11 -3.77
CA GLY A 412 -8.87 10.09 -4.06
C GLY A 412 -10.05 10.04 -3.09
N GLU A 413 -10.31 11.06 -2.27
CA GLU A 413 -11.60 11.10 -1.55
C GLU A 413 -12.77 11.25 -2.55
N TYR A 414 -12.48 11.63 -3.80
CA TYR A 414 -13.40 11.50 -4.94
C TYR A 414 -12.63 11.17 -6.23
N GLY A 415 -12.41 9.89 -6.49
CA GLY A 415 -12.23 9.39 -7.85
C GLY A 415 -13.50 9.56 -8.70
N ASP A 416 -14.11 10.75 -8.74
CA ASP A 416 -15.45 10.96 -9.28
C ASP A 416 -15.54 10.57 -10.77
N ALA A 417 -14.56 10.95 -11.59
CA ALA A 417 -14.62 10.62 -13.02
C ALA A 417 -14.45 9.11 -13.27
N THR A 418 -13.48 8.48 -12.62
CA THR A 418 -13.21 7.03 -12.78
C THR A 418 -14.28 6.16 -12.12
N ALA A 419 -14.76 6.54 -10.94
CA ALA A 419 -15.87 5.88 -10.28
C ALA A 419 -17.16 6.04 -11.10
N ASP A 420 -17.43 7.21 -11.68
CA ASP A 420 -18.55 7.41 -12.60
C ASP A 420 -18.41 6.53 -13.85
N ILE A 421 -17.20 6.42 -14.43
CA ILE A 421 -16.94 5.56 -15.60
C ILE A 421 -17.20 4.09 -15.25
N MET A 422 -16.71 3.63 -14.11
CA MET A 422 -16.92 2.25 -13.64
C MET A 422 -18.39 2.00 -13.32
N ALA A 423 -19.07 2.95 -12.67
CA ALA A 423 -20.49 2.88 -12.37
C ALA A 423 -21.34 2.87 -13.65
N ASP A 424 -20.97 3.67 -14.65
CA ASP A 424 -21.53 3.63 -16.00
C ASP A 424 -21.25 2.30 -16.69
N CYS A 425 -20.26 1.53 -16.25
CA CYS A 425 -20.02 0.14 -16.68
C CYS A 425 -20.70 -0.90 -15.79
N GLY A 426 -21.42 -0.51 -14.74
CA GLY A 426 -22.10 -1.41 -13.81
C GLY A 426 -21.21 -1.96 -12.70
N LEU A 427 -20.02 -1.40 -12.49
CA LEU A 427 -19.04 -1.84 -11.51
C LEU A 427 -18.72 -0.72 -10.50
N GLN A 428 -18.29 -1.09 -9.28
CA GLN A 428 -17.93 -0.13 -8.23
C GLN A 428 -16.44 -0.21 -7.86
N VAL A 429 -15.84 0.95 -7.55
CA VAL A 429 -14.48 1.07 -7.00
C VAL A 429 -14.57 1.57 -5.57
N GLY A 430 -13.77 0.98 -4.68
CA GLY A 430 -13.91 1.19 -3.23
C GLY A 430 -15.08 0.40 -2.63
N ALA A 431 -15.10 0.34 -1.30
CA ALA A 431 -16.15 -0.32 -0.54
C ALA A 431 -16.22 0.27 0.87
N SER A 432 -17.31 0.01 1.59
CA SER A 432 -17.41 0.38 2.99
C SER A 432 -16.58 -0.55 3.88
N PRO A 433 -16.16 -0.08 5.08
CA PRO A 433 -15.60 -0.92 6.13
C PRO A 433 -16.35 -2.23 6.38
N GLU A 434 -17.68 -2.19 6.42
CA GLU A 434 -18.52 -3.36 6.66
C GLU A 434 -18.41 -4.38 5.54
N ALA A 435 -18.36 -3.92 4.28
CA ALA A 435 -18.18 -4.78 3.12
C ALA A 435 -16.80 -5.48 3.16
N GLU A 436 -15.75 -4.77 3.57
CA GLU A 436 -14.44 -5.39 3.76
C GLU A 436 -14.45 -6.48 4.83
N ILE A 437 -15.13 -6.24 5.94
CA ILE A 437 -15.25 -7.25 7.00
C ILE A 437 -16.04 -8.46 6.54
N GLU A 438 -17.12 -8.29 5.78
CA GLU A 438 -17.86 -9.40 5.19
C GLU A 438 -16.99 -10.21 4.21
N PHE A 439 -16.23 -9.52 3.36
CA PHE A 439 -15.30 -10.12 2.41
C PHE A 439 -14.20 -10.91 3.12
N ALA A 440 -13.57 -10.31 4.13
CA ALA A 440 -12.55 -10.94 4.96
C ALA A 440 -13.08 -12.17 5.72
N THR A 441 -14.27 -12.07 6.30
CA THR A 441 -14.94 -13.18 7.01
C THR A 441 -15.20 -14.36 6.07
N ALA A 442 -15.63 -14.10 4.83
CA ALA A 442 -15.83 -15.15 3.85
C ALA A 442 -14.51 -15.87 3.49
N CYS A 443 -13.42 -15.10 3.35
CA CYS A 443 -12.08 -15.64 3.11
C CYS A 443 -11.56 -16.44 4.32
N ALA A 444 -11.72 -15.93 5.53
CA ALA A 444 -11.31 -16.60 6.76
C ALA A 444 -12.02 -17.94 6.93
N LYS A 445 -13.33 -18.00 6.62
CA LYS A 445 -14.08 -19.26 6.61
C LYS A 445 -13.57 -20.26 5.57
N ALA A 446 -13.15 -19.80 4.39
CA ALA A 446 -12.61 -20.65 3.33
C ALA A 446 -11.25 -21.25 3.70
N LEU A 447 -10.40 -20.47 4.35
CA LEU A 447 -9.05 -20.87 4.78
C LEU A 447 -9.05 -21.61 6.13
N GLY A 448 -10.05 -21.35 6.98
CA GLY A 448 -10.13 -21.82 8.36
C GLY A 448 -9.32 -20.95 9.33
N GLY A 449 -9.42 -19.63 9.20
CA GLY A 449 -8.59 -18.62 9.90
C GLY A 449 -7.52 -18.02 8.98
N ASN A 450 -6.43 -17.50 9.58
CA ASN A 450 -5.25 -16.96 8.87
C ASN A 450 -5.50 -15.74 7.96
N VAL A 451 -6.51 -14.94 8.27
CA VAL A 451 -6.78 -13.66 7.59
C VAL A 451 -6.51 -12.53 8.57
N VAL A 452 -5.73 -11.53 8.14
CA VAL A 452 -5.47 -10.31 8.91
C VAL A 452 -6.00 -9.13 8.11
N VAL A 453 -6.95 -8.42 8.71
CA VAL A 453 -7.51 -7.17 8.17
C VAL A 453 -6.70 -6.01 8.73
N SER A 454 -6.36 -5.04 7.87
CA SER A 454 -5.71 -3.81 8.30
C SER A 454 -6.78 -2.76 8.61
N VAL A 455 -6.60 -2.03 9.70
CA VAL A 455 -7.57 -1.02 10.15
C VAL A 455 -6.83 0.27 10.47
N ASP A 456 -7.42 1.41 10.13
CA ASP A 456 -6.86 2.73 10.40
C ASP A 456 -7.76 3.58 11.32
N GLY A 457 -7.12 4.46 12.08
CA GLY A 457 -7.79 5.40 12.98
C GLY A 457 -8.82 4.79 13.94
N ARG A 458 -9.82 5.61 14.30
CA ARG A 458 -10.88 5.23 15.24
C ARG A 458 -12.02 4.46 14.57
N GLY A 459 -12.34 4.75 13.31
CA GLY A 459 -13.35 4.02 12.54
C GLY A 459 -12.97 2.55 12.31
N GLY A 460 -11.67 2.27 12.22
CA GLY A 460 -11.14 0.92 12.12
C GLY A 460 -11.23 0.07 13.40
N LEU A 461 -11.48 0.65 14.59
CA LEU A 461 -11.61 -0.17 15.80
C LEU A 461 -12.91 -0.98 15.85
N ASP A 462 -14.02 -0.41 15.36
CA ASP A 462 -15.29 -1.14 15.22
C ASP A 462 -15.13 -2.32 14.23
N MET A 463 -14.33 -2.11 13.17
CA MET A 463 -13.92 -3.18 12.25
C MET A 463 -13.10 -4.26 12.97
N ALA A 464 -12.14 -3.87 13.80
CA ALA A 464 -11.27 -4.81 14.52
C ALA A 464 -12.08 -5.71 15.47
N GLU A 465 -13.06 -5.17 16.19
CA GLU A 465 -13.97 -5.97 17.02
C GLU A 465 -14.75 -6.98 16.20
N THR A 466 -15.30 -6.53 15.06
CA THR A 466 -16.10 -7.39 14.18
C THR A 466 -15.26 -8.49 13.56
N ALA A 467 -14.03 -8.18 13.13
CA ALA A 467 -13.06 -9.15 12.64
C ALA A 467 -12.72 -10.20 13.73
N LEU A 468 -12.38 -9.76 14.95
CA LEU A 468 -12.07 -10.66 16.06
C LEU A 468 -13.25 -11.59 16.40
N ALA A 469 -14.49 -11.11 16.30
CA ALA A 469 -15.68 -11.91 16.51
C ALA A 469 -15.95 -12.93 15.40
N ALA A 470 -15.51 -12.63 14.16
CA ALA A 470 -15.63 -13.52 13.01
C ALA A 470 -14.60 -14.67 13.01
N GLY A 471 -13.51 -14.52 13.78
CA GLY A 471 -12.37 -15.44 13.82
C GLY A 471 -11.36 -15.11 12.74
#